data_AF-A0A151SK18-F1
#
_entry.id   AF-A0A151SK18-F1
#
_cell.length_a   1.000
_cell.length_b   1.000
_cell.length_c   1.000
_cell.angle_alpha   90.00
_cell.angle_beta   90.00
_cell.angle_gamma   90.00
#
_symmetry.space_group_name_H-M   'P 1'
#
loop_
_entity.id
_entity.type
_entity.pdbx_description
1 polymer ?
#
loop_
_entity_poly.entity_id
_entity_poly.type
_entity_poly.pdbx_seq_one_letter_code
_entity_poly.pdbx_strand_id
1 'polypeptide(L)'
;MESLGKGKRVKHIANRDYPRPTTQGQGTSKKKKQESSRPEPEEEYSHSWLSRKSQEETFNESFACKDIVAPKVLYSSWLIEQGFTFPTLLSCQGVSKFVGLSGLYYPDLVRVFYSNLGRDENGALVSEVKGIKVTLSADVFLKIGGLTRNGIKPTFNELKMKNFSIGKDTFFMSMLRDVSAWEANKEYKRKEKRKITYNAGGLRVEDRLLHYVIVWILAARGSNHAQISEEDMALLAAFKNNIQVDWVYVVEDIMLKTRRLMDCKCPYAVFISKVLVFYKVPLTGEAREVTRDVHDIKDRALKMMKLVKTDAGWIAKEDVPTAETTEPSQPEVQTEEEEGAEEPKPLSTFELSVLAKLDDIRETQRRDYQELKACFESISERLDAMNIPYPEEL
;
A
#
# COMPACT_ATOMS: atom_id res chain seq x y z
N MET A 1 28.89 -19.18 -71.11
CA MET A 1 30.04 -18.40 -70.60
C MET A 1 30.33 -18.95 -69.21
N GLU A 2 31.09 -20.05 -69.18
CA GLU A 2 32.48 -20.11 -68.69
C GLU A 2 32.55 -19.92 -67.16
N SER A 3 32.56 -20.97 -66.32
CA SER A 3 33.67 -21.93 -66.02
C SER A 3 34.84 -21.22 -65.31
N LEU A 4 35.53 -21.68 -64.27
CA LEU A 4 35.78 -22.95 -63.55
C LEU A 4 36.50 -22.51 -62.24
N GLY A 5 36.60 -23.25 -61.13
CA GLY A 5 36.19 -24.60 -60.80
C GLY A 5 36.87 -25.11 -59.51
N LYS A 6 36.27 -26.18 -58.96
CA LYS A 6 36.84 -27.39 -58.32
C LYS A 6 37.65 -27.24 -57.00
N GLY A 7 37.55 -28.15 -56.02
CA GLY A 7 36.97 -29.48 -56.03
C GLY A 7 36.86 -30.20 -54.66
N LYS A 8 36.22 -31.36 -54.73
CA LYS A 8 35.72 -32.31 -53.70
C LYS A 8 36.78 -33.24 -53.09
N ARG A 9 36.45 -33.85 -51.93
CA ARG A 9 36.34 -35.31 -51.59
C ARG A 9 36.15 -35.44 -50.06
N VAL A 10 35.09 -35.98 -49.42
CA VAL A 10 34.31 -37.24 -49.46
C VAL A 10 34.92 -38.41 -48.64
N LYS A 11 34.28 -38.67 -47.47
CA LYS A 11 33.94 -39.95 -46.75
C LYS A 11 35.08 -40.89 -46.29
N HIS A 12 35.02 -41.68 -45.20
CA HIS A 12 33.97 -42.58 -44.68
C HIS A 12 34.39 -43.25 -43.32
N ILE A 13 33.41 -43.64 -42.46
CA ILE A 13 33.31 -44.89 -41.62
C ILE A 13 34.25 -45.01 -40.39
N ALA A 14 33.96 -45.58 -39.19
CA ALA A 14 32.87 -46.31 -38.48
C ALA A 14 33.12 -46.05 -36.95
N ASN A 15 32.13 -45.84 -36.08
CA ASN A 15 31.25 -46.78 -35.35
C ASN A 15 31.91 -47.91 -34.52
N ARG A 16 31.40 -48.07 -33.27
CA ARG A 16 31.47 -49.21 -32.32
C ARG A 16 32.76 -49.35 -31.49
N ASP A 17 32.78 -49.73 -30.20
CA ASP A 17 31.82 -50.25 -29.22
C ASP A 17 32.37 -50.00 -27.79
N TYR A 18 31.49 -49.87 -26.79
CA TYR A 18 31.86 -49.99 -25.37
C TYR A 18 32.19 -51.46 -25.01
N PRO A 19 33.00 -51.70 -23.97
CA PRO A 19 32.42 -52.37 -22.80
C PRO A 19 32.87 -51.85 -21.44
N ARG A 20 32.01 -52.15 -20.45
CA ARG A 20 32.10 -51.91 -19.00
C ARG A 20 32.73 -53.16 -18.31
N PRO A 21 32.73 -53.25 -16.96
CA PRO A 21 33.82 -52.97 -16.02
C PRO A 21 34.43 -54.25 -15.40
N THR A 22 35.62 -54.14 -14.78
CA THR A 22 35.98 -55.10 -13.71
C THR A 22 36.87 -54.51 -12.62
N THR A 23 36.55 -55.00 -11.44
CA THR A 23 36.92 -54.77 -10.04
C THR A 23 38.39 -54.90 -9.63
N GLN A 24 38.68 -54.19 -8.53
CA GLN A 24 39.53 -54.55 -7.38
C GLN A 24 41.06 -54.40 -7.47
N GLY A 25 41.60 -53.68 -6.48
CA GLY A 25 43.01 -53.64 -6.13
C GLY A 25 43.31 -52.56 -5.09
N GLN A 26 43.12 -52.89 -3.81
CA GLN A 26 43.59 -52.09 -2.68
C GLN A 26 45.13 -51.98 -2.70
N GLY A 27 45.65 -50.80 -2.39
CA GLY A 27 47.09 -50.56 -2.22
C GLY A 27 47.35 -49.20 -1.58
N THR A 28 47.82 -49.24 -0.34
CA THR A 28 47.95 -48.15 0.62
C THR A 28 49.09 -47.15 0.36
N SER A 29 48.83 -45.88 0.73
CA SER A 29 49.74 -44.90 1.35
C SER A 29 50.81 -44.20 0.51
N LYS A 30 50.64 -42.87 0.32
CA LYS A 30 51.45 -41.83 0.99
C LYS A 30 50.90 -40.41 0.74
N LYS A 31 50.68 -39.69 1.85
CA LYS A 31 50.33 -38.26 1.92
C LYS A 31 51.31 -37.40 1.13
N LYS A 32 50.78 -36.53 0.26
CA LYS A 32 51.43 -35.26 -0.09
C LYS A 32 50.45 -34.14 0.24
N LYS A 33 50.84 -33.34 1.23
CA LYS A 33 50.13 -32.17 1.77
C LYS A 33 50.18 -31.09 0.69
N GLN A 34 49.03 -30.60 0.23
CA GLN A 34 48.95 -29.37 -0.56
C GLN A 34 47.79 -28.54 -0.01
N GLU A 35 48.17 -27.47 0.68
CA GLU A 35 47.28 -26.39 1.08
C GLU A 35 46.67 -25.76 -0.17
N SER A 36 45.34 -25.65 -0.20
CA SER A 36 44.64 -24.77 -1.12
C SER A 36 43.40 -24.22 -0.41
N SER A 37 43.53 -22.95 0.00
CA SER A 37 42.48 -21.93 0.13
C SER A 37 41.15 -22.35 0.79
N ARG A 38 41.07 -22.03 2.09
CA ARG A 38 39.84 -21.79 2.85
C ARG A 38 38.89 -20.86 2.05
N PRO A 39 37.62 -21.23 1.80
CA PRO A 39 36.62 -20.26 1.39
C PRO A 39 36.49 -19.23 2.50
N GLU A 40 36.49 -17.94 2.14
CA GLU A 40 36.09 -16.86 3.05
C GLU A 40 34.75 -17.22 3.72
N PRO A 41 34.55 -16.90 5.00
CA PRO A 41 33.31 -17.24 5.67
C PRO A 41 32.18 -16.49 4.95
N GLU A 42 31.30 -17.23 4.28
CA GLU A 42 29.96 -16.76 4.00
C GLU A 42 29.41 -16.27 5.34
N GLU A 43 29.15 -14.97 5.44
CA GLU A 43 28.46 -14.39 6.59
C GLU A 43 27.17 -15.21 6.76
N GLU A 44 27.09 -15.99 7.83
CA GLU A 44 25.93 -16.79 8.19
C GLU A 44 24.83 -15.80 8.60
N TYR A 45 24.16 -15.22 7.60
CA TYR A 45 23.00 -14.37 7.80
C TYR A 45 21.97 -15.24 8.52
N SER A 46 21.70 -14.91 9.79
CA SER A 46 20.60 -15.49 10.53
C SER A 46 19.35 -15.44 9.65
N HIS A 47 18.80 -16.60 9.31
CA HIS A 47 17.58 -16.71 8.53
C HIS A 47 16.36 -16.13 9.28
N SER A 48 16.53 -15.73 10.54
CA SER A 48 15.49 -15.06 11.31
C SER A 48 15.31 -13.61 10.88
N TRP A 49 14.05 -13.23 10.63
CA TRP A 49 13.67 -11.83 10.39
C TRP A 49 13.89 -10.93 11.60
N LEU A 50 13.86 -11.51 12.81
CA LEU A 50 13.85 -10.82 14.10
C LEU A 50 15.05 -11.24 14.94
N SER A 51 15.69 -10.27 15.57
CA SER A 51 16.94 -10.51 16.32
C SER A 51 16.70 -10.79 17.81
N ARG A 52 15.54 -10.41 18.35
CA ARG A 52 15.22 -10.51 19.79
C ARG A 52 13.87 -11.18 19.99
N LYS A 53 13.77 -11.98 21.06
CA LYS A 53 12.52 -12.66 21.45
C LYS A 53 11.33 -11.71 21.68
N SER A 54 11.56 -10.53 22.28
CA SER A 54 10.51 -9.53 22.47
C SER A 54 9.97 -8.94 21.15
N GLN A 55 10.79 -8.93 20.09
CA GLN A 55 10.33 -8.56 18.76
C GLN A 55 9.44 -9.66 18.16
N GLU A 56 9.78 -10.94 18.37
CA GLU A 56 8.96 -12.08 17.94
C GLU A 56 7.57 -12.06 18.57
N GLU A 57 7.48 -11.80 19.88
CA GLU A 57 6.22 -11.66 20.60
C GLU A 57 5.36 -10.53 20.01
N THR A 58 5.93 -9.33 19.88
CA THR A 58 5.24 -8.17 19.28
C THR A 58 4.78 -8.46 17.85
N PHE A 59 5.62 -9.12 17.05
CA PHE A 59 5.31 -9.43 15.67
C PHE A 59 4.15 -10.42 15.57
N ASN A 60 4.21 -11.51 16.34
CA ASN A 60 3.18 -12.55 16.33
C ASN A 60 1.83 -12.05 16.84
N GLU A 61 1.82 -11.22 17.88
CA GLU A 61 0.59 -10.68 18.46
C GLU A 61 -0.10 -9.66 17.54
N SER A 62 0.67 -8.82 16.85
CA SER A 62 0.15 -7.58 16.28
C SER A 62 0.44 -7.34 14.80
N PHE A 63 1.41 -8.03 14.20
CA PHE A 63 1.92 -7.71 12.86
C PHE A 63 1.91 -8.87 11.87
N ALA A 64 1.98 -10.13 12.33
CA ALA A 64 2.08 -11.31 11.47
C ALA A 64 0.96 -11.38 10.41
N CYS A 65 -0.27 -11.06 10.81
CA CYS A 65 -1.45 -11.05 9.93
C CYS A 65 -1.92 -9.62 9.60
N LYS A 66 -1.11 -8.60 9.88
CA LYS A 66 -1.53 -7.21 9.64
C LYS A 66 -1.59 -6.94 8.14
N ASP A 67 -2.75 -6.45 7.71
CA ASP A 67 -3.02 -6.13 6.31
C ASP A 67 -2.08 -5.04 5.78
N ILE A 68 -1.78 -5.09 4.48
CA ILE A 68 -1.02 -4.06 3.78
C ILE A 68 -1.98 -3.21 2.95
N VAL A 69 -1.79 -1.89 2.96
CA VAL A 69 -2.50 -1.01 2.02
C VAL A 69 -2.03 -1.35 0.63
N ALA A 70 -2.95 -1.81 -0.22
CA ALA A 70 -2.68 -2.12 -1.62
C ALA A 70 -2.01 -0.90 -2.29
N PRO A 71 -0.77 -1.03 -2.83
CA PRO A 71 -0.08 0.09 -3.44
C PRO A 71 -0.93 0.69 -4.57
N LYS A 72 -0.88 2.01 -4.72
CA LYS A 72 -1.46 2.71 -5.87
C LYS A 72 -0.38 3.46 -6.62
N VAL A 73 -0.44 3.40 -7.94
CA VAL A 73 0.57 4.04 -8.81
C VAL A 73 -0.12 5.09 -9.66
N LEU A 74 0.46 6.28 -9.68
CA LEU A 74 -0.01 7.39 -10.49
C LEU A 74 1.00 7.75 -11.57
N TYR A 75 0.53 7.84 -12.82
CA TYR A 75 1.33 8.27 -13.95
C TYR A 75 0.89 9.68 -14.37
N SER A 76 1.73 10.68 -14.11
CA SER A 76 1.43 12.07 -14.47
C SER A 76 1.20 12.26 -15.97
N SER A 77 1.91 11.52 -16.83
CA SER A 77 1.70 11.54 -18.28
C SER A 77 0.29 11.13 -18.67
N TRP A 78 -0.20 10.02 -18.11
CA TRP A 78 -1.56 9.55 -18.36
C TRP A 78 -2.61 10.56 -17.90
N LEU A 79 -2.41 11.20 -16.74
CA LEU A 79 -3.32 12.25 -16.27
C LEU A 79 -3.39 13.44 -17.23
N ILE A 80 -2.24 13.90 -17.73
CA ILE A 80 -2.15 15.00 -18.70
C ILE A 80 -2.85 14.60 -20.01
N GLU A 81 -2.64 13.38 -20.50
CA GLU A 81 -3.32 12.83 -21.68
C GLU A 81 -4.84 12.75 -21.50
N GLN A 82 -5.33 12.52 -20.28
CA GLN A 82 -6.75 12.55 -19.94
C GLN A 82 -7.30 13.97 -19.72
N GLY A 83 -6.48 15.02 -19.85
CA GLY A 83 -6.89 16.42 -19.71
C GLY A 83 -6.90 16.95 -18.28
N PHE A 84 -6.33 16.23 -17.30
CA PHE A 84 -6.24 16.70 -15.92
C PHE A 84 -5.10 17.71 -15.72
N THR A 85 -5.35 18.76 -14.95
CA THR A 85 -4.40 19.86 -14.70
C THR A 85 -3.67 19.76 -13.37
N PHE A 86 -4.24 19.05 -12.39
CA PHE A 86 -3.64 18.87 -11.06
C PHE A 86 -2.28 18.15 -11.00
N PRO A 87 -1.77 17.41 -12.02
CA PRO A 87 -0.38 16.94 -12.02
C PRO A 87 0.64 18.04 -11.76
N THR A 88 0.36 19.27 -12.19
CA THR A 88 1.21 20.44 -11.91
C THR A 88 1.32 20.72 -10.42
N LEU A 89 0.24 20.55 -9.66
CA LEU A 89 0.23 20.70 -8.21
C LEU A 89 1.10 19.63 -7.52
N LEU A 90 1.10 18.39 -8.02
CA LEU A 90 1.97 17.32 -7.53
C LEU A 90 3.45 17.61 -7.79
N SER A 91 3.77 18.25 -8.91
CA SER A 91 5.13 18.68 -9.23
C SER A 91 5.58 19.85 -8.35
N CYS A 92 4.73 20.86 -8.15
CA CYS A 92 5.03 21.98 -7.24
C CYS A 92 5.29 21.51 -5.80
N GLN A 93 4.56 20.50 -5.33
CA GLN A 93 4.76 19.91 -4.01
C GLN A 93 5.99 19.01 -3.89
N GLY A 94 6.65 18.66 -5.01
CA GLY A 94 7.81 17.76 -5.01
C GLY A 94 7.46 16.28 -4.79
N VAL A 95 6.20 15.87 -4.92
CA VAL A 95 5.75 14.49 -4.62
C VAL A 95 5.63 13.58 -5.85
N SER A 96 5.96 14.10 -7.04
CA SER A 96 5.77 13.39 -8.32
C SER A 96 6.48 12.03 -8.36
N LYS A 97 7.68 11.93 -7.77
CA LYS A 97 8.40 10.65 -7.68
C LYS A 97 7.72 9.67 -6.74
N PHE A 98 7.19 10.15 -5.61
CA PHE A 98 6.56 9.32 -4.59
C PHE A 98 5.25 8.69 -5.10
N VAL A 99 4.41 9.48 -5.77
CA VAL A 99 3.13 8.99 -6.31
C VAL A 99 3.29 7.99 -7.46
N GLY A 100 4.43 8.00 -8.13
CA GLY A 100 4.80 7.07 -9.19
C GLY A 100 5.58 5.84 -8.72
N LEU A 101 5.78 5.64 -7.41
CA LEU A 101 6.53 4.49 -6.90
C LEU A 101 5.82 3.18 -7.25
N SER A 102 6.54 2.34 -8.00
CA SER A 102 6.08 1.02 -8.44
C SER A 102 7.21 -0.02 -8.33
N GLY A 103 6.85 -1.29 -8.49
CA GLY A 103 7.76 -2.42 -8.53
C GLY A 103 7.43 -3.50 -7.50
N LEU A 104 8.46 -4.26 -7.13
CA LEU A 104 8.36 -5.34 -6.16
C LEU A 104 8.25 -4.81 -4.74
N TYR A 105 7.44 -5.47 -3.92
CA TYR A 105 7.42 -5.31 -2.48
C TYR A 105 7.37 -6.65 -1.75
N TYR A 106 7.82 -6.66 -0.50
CA TYR A 106 7.99 -7.86 0.32
C TYR A 106 7.08 -7.77 1.55
N PRO A 107 5.86 -8.34 1.50
CA PRO A 107 4.85 -8.15 2.55
C PRO A 107 5.34 -8.43 3.97
N ASP A 108 6.03 -9.55 4.16
CA ASP A 108 6.46 -9.97 5.50
C ASP A 108 7.56 -9.07 6.04
N LEU A 109 8.53 -8.69 5.20
CA LEU A 109 9.55 -7.73 5.60
C LEU A 109 8.98 -6.33 5.87
N VAL A 110 7.90 -5.94 5.19
CA VAL A 110 7.17 -4.70 5.50
C VAL A 110 6.54 -4.79 6.89
N ARG A 111 5.92 -5.92 7.25
CA ARG A 111 5.36 -6.14 8.59
C ARG A 111 6.45 -6.13 9.67
N VAL A 112 7.59 -6.77 9.41
CA VAL A 112 8.76 -6.76 10.30
C VAL A 112 9.31 -5.35 10.47
N PHE A 113 9.39 -4.58 9.38
CA PHE A 113 9.77 -3.17 9.43
C PHE A 113 8.83 -2.38 10.34
N TYR A 114 7.51 -2.57 10.22
CA TYR A 114 6.56 -1.90 11.10
C TYR A 114 6.66 -2.38 12.54
N SER A 115 6.75 -3.69 12.81
CA SER A 115 6.81 -4.21 14.19
C SER A 115 7.97 -3.60 14.97
N ASN A 116 9.10 -3.40 14.28
CA ASN A 116 10.34 -2.86 14.84
C ASN A 116 10.48 -1.33 14.69
N LEU A 117 9.47 -0.64 14.15
CA LEU A 117 9.52 0.80 13.92
C LEU A 117 9.55 1.58 15.25
N GLY A 118 10.53 2.47 15.38
CA GLY A 118 10.70 3.36 16.52
C GLY A 118 11.38 4.68 16.11
N ARG A 119 11.77 5.46 17.12
CA ARG A 119 12.62 6.65 16.96
C ARG A 119 13.97 6.42 17.60
N ASP A 120 15.03 6.91 16.97
CA ASP A 120 16.34 7.00 17.61
C ASP A 120 16.46 8.25 18.50
N GLU A 121 17.64 8.43 19.11
CA GLU A 121 17.97 9.55 19.99
C GLU A 121 17.87 10.92 19.31
N ASN A 122 18.02 10.97 17.99
CA ASN A 122 17.90 12.19 17.18
C ASN A 122 16.47 12.39 16.65
N GLY A 123 15.55 11.50 17.02
CA GLY A 123 14.16 11.51 16.59
C GLY A 123 13.92 10.98 15.18
N ALA A 124 14.92 10.44 14.47
CA ALA A 124 14.73 9.83 13.16
C ALA A 124 14.00 8.49 13.27
N LEU A 125 13.16 8.16 12.29
CA LEU A 125 12.52 6.83 12.27
C LEU A 125 13.55 5.75 11.97
N VAL A 126 13.55 4.72 12.81
CA VAL A 126 14.44 3.57 12.67
C VAL A 126 13.67 2.28 12.78
N SER A 127 14.17 1.25 12.13
CA SER A 127 13.71 -0.13 12.24
C SER A 127 14.90 -1.08 12.13
N GLU A 128 14.70 -2.34 12.46
CA GLU A 128 15.67 -3.41 12.26
C GLU A 128 14.99 -4.55 11.49
N VAL A 129 15.62 -5.04 10.43
CA VAL A 129 15.10 -6.15 9.61
C VAL A 129 16.26 -7.10 9.31
N LYS A 130 16.14 -8.37 9.68
CA LYS A 130 17.23 -9.37 9.55
C LYS A 130 18.56 -8.89 10.17
N GLY A 131 18.48 -8.28 11.36
CA GLY A 131 19.64 -7.72 12.06
C GLY A 131 20.24 -6.44 11.46
N ILE A 132 19.72 -5.94 10.34
CA ILE A 132 20.21 -4.71 9.70
C ILE A 132 19.39 -3.53 10.18
N LYS A 133 20.07 -2.54 10.77
CA LYS A 133 19.47 -1.27 11.18
C LYS A 133 19.17 -0.41 9.95
N VAL A 134 17.90 -0.03 9.81
CA VAL A 134 17.38 0.84 8.76
C VAL A 134 17.02 2.18 9.39
N THR A 135 17.53 3.29 8.86
CA THR A 135 17.20 4.65 9.31
C THR A 135 16.54 5.42 8.17
N LEU A 136 15.34 5.95 8.39
CA LEU A 136 14.69 6.83 7.43
C LEU A 136 15.21 8.27 7.59
N SER A 137 16.42 8.51 7.08
CA SER A 137 17.02 9.86 7.05
C SER A 137 16.40 10.73 5.95
N ALA A 138 16.66 12.05 6.02
CA ALA A 138 16.25 12.98 4.97
C ALA A 138 16.77 12.55 3.58
N ASP A 139 18.01 12.04 3.50
CA ASP A 139 18.60 11.54 2.25
C ASP A 139 17.88 10.29 1.72
N VAL A 140 17.43 9.40 2.60
CA VAL A 140 16.67 8.20 2.21
C VAL A 140 15.32 8.61 1.64
N PHE A 141 14.60 9.52 2.30
CA PHE A 141 13.34 10.06 1.80
C PHE A 141 13.49 10.76 0.45
N LEU A 142 14.54 11.56 0.28
CA LEU A 142 14.83 12.24 -0.99
C LEU A 142 15.24 11.26 -2.09
N LYS A 143 16.19 10.36 -1.81
CA LYS A 143 16.75 9.44 -2.80
C LYS A 143 15.75 8.38 -3.24
N ILE A 144 14.90 7.89 -2.35
CA ILE A 144 13.95 6.81 -2.66
C ILE A 144 12.58 7.39 -2.99
N GLY A 145 12.06 8.29 -2.16
CA GLY A 145 10.73 8.85 -2.31
C GLY A 145 10.67 10.16 -3.09
N GLY A 146 11.79 10.89 -3.22
CA GLY A 146 11.77 12.26 -3.75
C GLY A 146 11.21 13.29 -2.77
N LEU A 147 11.02 12.92 -1.50
CA LEU A 147 10.38 13.78 -0.51
C LEU A 147 11.40 14.63 0.23
N THR A 148 11.03 15.86 0.55
CA THR A 148 11.83 16.80 1.33
C THR A 148 11.08 17.21 2.60
N ARG A 149 11.83 17.55 3.65
CA ARG A 149 11.28 18.02 4.93
C ARG A 149 11.10 19.55 4.90
N ASN A 150 10.31 20.01 3.93
CA ASN A 150 10.08 21.43 3.64
C ASN A 150 8.60 21.75 3.77
N GLY A 151 8.25 22.95 4.26
CA GLY A 151 6.86 23.41 4.31
C GLY A 151 6.21 23.27 5.67
N ILE A 152 4.88 23.22 5.70
CA ILE A 152 4.09 23.17 6.93
C ILE A 152 3.56 21.77 7.21
N LYS A 153 3.23 21.51 8.48
CA LYS A 153 2.38 20.36 8.83
C LYS A 153 0.95 20.63 8.32
N PRO A 154 0.24 19.62 7.81
CA PRO A 154 -1.06 19.82 7.20
C PRO A 154 -2.18 19.95 8.25
N THR A 155 -2.19 21.07 8.97
CA THR A 155 -3.25 21.40 9.93
C THR A 155 -3.82 22.78 9.62
N PHE A 156 -5.10 23.00 9.96
CA PHE A 156 -5.73 24.32 9.79
C PHE A 156 -5.04 25.42 10.61
N ASN A 157 -4.46 25.08 11.76
CA ASN A 157 -3.70 26.03 12.57
C ASN A 157 -2.44 26.51 11.84
N GLU A 158 -1.70 25.59 11.21
CA GLU A 158 -0.50 25.90 10.43
C GLU A 158 -0.82 26.69 9.17
N LEU A 159 -1.91 26.35 8.49
CA LEU A 159 -2.42 27.13 7.36
C LEU A 159 -2.77 28.56 7.80
N LYS A 160 -3.45 28.72 8.94
CA LYS A 160 -3.77 30.04 9.49
C LYS A 160 -2.52 30.86 9.81
N MET A 161 -1.46 30.23 10.34
CA MET A 161 -0.17 30.89 10.59
C MET A 161 0.54 31.33 9.30
N LYS A 162 0.21 30.75 8.15
CA LYS A 162 0.64 31.21 6.82
C LYS A 162 -0.28 32.25 6.20
N ASN A 163 -1.05 32.97 7.02
CA ASN A 163 -2.09 33.92 6.61
C ASN A 163 -3.18 33.30 5.72
N PHE A 164 -3.32 31.97 5.74
CA PHE A 164 -4.36 31.26 5.02
C PHE A 164 -5.46 30.83 5.99
N SER A 165 -6.31 31.77 6.35
CA SER A 165 -7.48 31.51 7.20
C SER A 165 -8.69 31.21 6.32
N ILE A 166 -8.89 29.95 5.98
CA ILE A 166 -10.08 29.52 5.23
C ILE A 166 -11.07 28.80 6.16
N GLY A 167 -12.34 29.20 6.10
CA GLY A 167 -13.41 28.47 6.77
C GLY A 167 -13.55 27.08 6.14
N LYS A 168 -13.61 26.03 6.97
CA LYS A 168 -13.71 24.63 6.54
C LYS A 168 -14.84 24.43 5.52
N ASP A 169 -16.02 24.95 5.83
CA ASP A 169 -17.19 24.85 4.95
C ASP A 169 -17.00 25.64 3.66
N THR A 170 -16.53 26.88 3.75
CA THR A 170 -16.27 27.75 2.58
C THR A 170 -15.30 27.08 1.61
N PHE A 171 -14.22 26.49 2.14
CA PHE A 171 -13.26 25.78 1.32
C PHE A 171 -13.85 24.51 0.70
N PHE A 172 -14.60 23.73 1.48
CA PHE A 172 -15.25 22.53 0.96
C PHE A 172 -16.24 22.87 -0.16
N MET A 173 -17.11 23.87 0.05
CA MET A 173 -18.06 24.37 -0.95
C MET A 173 -17.36 24.79 -2.25
N SER A 174 -16.19 25.43 -2.15
CA SER A 174 -15.43 25.87 -3.33
C SER A 174 -15.02 24.73 -4.27
N MET A 175 -15.06 23.48 -3.80
CA MET A 175 -14.71 22.27 -4.54
C MET A 175 -15.93 21.46 -4.99
N LEU A 176 -17.16 21.85 -4.65
CA LEU A 176 -18.37 21.09 -4.96
C LEU A 176 -18.86 21.30 -6.39
N ARG A 177 -19.55 20.28 -6.92
CA ARG A 177 -20.35 20.39 -8.15
C ARG A 177 -21.68 21.09 -7.89
N ASP A 178 -22.32 20.76 -6.77
CA ASP A 178 -23.59 21.35 -6.33
C ASP A 178 -23.47 21.82 -4.86
N VAL A 179 -23.34 23.13 -4.68
CA VAL A 179 -23.24 23.76 -3.35
C VAL A 179 -24.60 23.76 -2.64
N SER A 180 -25.68 24.01 -3.38
CA SER A 180 -27.03 24.14 -2.82
C SER A 180 -27.53 22.81 -2.25
N ALA A 181 -27.27 21.69 -2.93
CA ALA A 181 -27.59 20.36 -2.40
C ALA A 181 -26.85 20.06 -1.10
N TRP A 182 -25.58 20.46 -0.99
CA TRP A 182 -24.81 20.26 0.24
C TRP A 182 -25.31 21.15 1.38
N GLU A 183 -25.61 22.42 1.12
CA GLU A 183 -26.17 23.33 2.14
C GLU A 183 -27.51 22.83 2.67
N ALA A 184 -28.41 22.38 1.78
CA ALA A 184 -29.68 21.76 2.17
C ALA A 184 -29.46 20.51 3.03
N ASN A 185 -28.54 19.61 2.64
CA ASN A 185 -28.20 18.42 3.43
C ASN A 185 -27.62 18.78 4.80
N LYS A 186 -26.77 19.80 4.86
CA LYS A 186 -26.15 20.29 6.09
C LYS A 186 -27.19 20.85 7.05
N GLU A 187 -28.10 21.69 6.58
CA GLU A 187 -29.16 22.27 7.41
C GLU A 187 -30.12 21.18 7.91
N TYR A 188 -30.46 20.21 7.06
CA TYR A 188 -31.23 19.03 7.46
C TYR A 188 -30.54 18.26 8.59
N LYS A 189 -29.24 17.93 8.44
CA LYS A 189 -28.46 17.26 9.49
C LYS A 189 -28.39 18.09 10.77
N ARG A 190 -28.25 19.41 10.67
CA ARG A 190 -28.23 20.31 11.82
C ARG A 190 -29.55 20.26 12.59
N LYS A 191 -30.69 20.32 11.89
CA LYS A 191 -32.03 20.21 12.50
C LYS A 191 -32.23 18.87 13.21
N GLU A 192 -31.75 17.79 12.61
CA GLU A 192 -31.81 16.45 13.19
C GLU A 192 -30.68 16.15 14.20
N LYS A 193 -29.86 17.15 14.57
CA LYS A 193 -28.70 17.00 15.46
C LYS A 193 -27.73 15.89 15.03
N ARG A 194 -27.64 15.62 13.72
CA ARG A 194 -26.74 14.64 13.11
C ARG A 194 -25.38 15.26 12.80
N LYS A 195 -24.34 14.43 12.83
CA LYS A 195 -22.96 14.83 12.50
C LYS A 195 -22.85 15.27 11.03
N ILE A 196 -22.25 16.44 10.80
CA ILE A 196 -21.92 16.91 9.45
C ILE A 196 -20.71 16.12 8.93
N THR A 197 -20.84 15.61 7.71
CA THR A 197 -19.82 14.79 7.04
C THR A 197 -19.45 15.42 5.70
N TYR A 198 -18.16 15.49 5.41
CA TYR A 198 -17.62 15.96 4.13
C TYR A 198 -17.28 14.74 3.29
N ASN A 199 -17.82 14.66 2.08
CA ASN A 199 -17.67 13.48 1.22
C ASN A 199 -17.12 13.87 -0.15
N ALA A 200 -16.18 13.08 -0.64
CA ALA A 200 -15.54 13.24 -1.94
C ALA A 200 -16.52 13.08 -3.12
N GLY A 201 -17.67 12.42 -2.89
CA GLY A 201 -18.69 12.17 -3.91
C GLY A 201 -19.23 13.45 -4.56
N GLY A 202 -19.37 14.55 -3.79
CA GLY A 202 -19.88 15.83 -4.28
C GLY A 202 -18.82 16.76 -4.89
N LEU A 203 -17.53 16.40 -4.82
CA LEU A 203 -16.44 17.24 -5.32
C LEU A 203 -16.38 17.24 -6.85
N ARG A 204 -15.97 18.35 -7.48
CA ARG A 204 -15.60 18.36 -8.91
C ARG A 204 -14.56 17.28 -9.21
N VAL A 205 -14.54 16.80 -10.45
CA VAL A 205 -13.77 15.60 -10.83
C VAL A 205 -12.28 15.74 -10.47
N GLU A 206 -11.66 16.89 -10.75
CA GLU A 206 -10.24 17.11 -10.39
C GLU A 206 -10.02 17.12 -8.87
N ASP A 207 -10.87 17.83 -8.12
CA ASP A 207 -10.79 17.92 -6.66
C ASP A 207 -10.99 16.54 -6.00
N ARG A 208 -11.91 15.75 -6.56
CA ARG A 208 -12.16 14.37 -6.15
C ARG A 208 -10.95 13.49 -6.41
N LEU A 209 -10.38 13.54 -7.61
CA LEU A 209 -9.24 12.70 -7.97
C LEU A 209 -8.00 13.07 -7.16
N LEU A 210 -7.75 14.37 -6.95
CA LEU A 210 -6.68 14.85 -6.07
C LEU A 210 -6.86 14.34 -4.63
N HIS A 211 -8.08 14.40 -4.08
CA HIS A 211 -8.39 13.81 -2.76
C HIS A 211 -8.04 12.31 -2.71
N TYR A 212 -8.42 11.54 -3.73
CA TYR A 212 -8.08 10.12 -3.80
C TYR A 212 -6.58 9.86 -3.91
N VAL A 213 -5.83 10.66 -4.68
CA VAL A 213 -4.36 10.59 -4.72
C VAL A 213 -3.76 10.84 -3.34
N ILE A 214 -4.30 11.80 -2.60
CA ILE A 214 -3.89 12.06 -1.21
C ILE A 214 -4.15 10.82 -0.35
N VAL A 215 -5.39 10.35 -0.23
CA VAL A 215 -5.74 9.29 0.76
C VAL A 215 -5.32 7.87 0.35
N TRP A 216 -4.98 7.64 -0.92
CA TRP A 216 -4.47 6.35 -1.40
C TRP A 216 -2.96 6.26 -1.40
N ILE A 217 -2.25 7.36 -1.70
CA ILE A 217 -0.81 7.30 -1.91
C ILE A 217 -0.06 8.17 -0.90
N LEU A 218 -0.34 9.47 -0.82
CA LEU A 218 0.46 10.40 -0.03
C LEU A 218 0.21 10.24 1.48
N ALA A 219 -1.06 10.37 1.86
CA ALA A 219 -1.59 10.16 3.19
C ALA A 219 -2.36 8.83 3.26
N ALA A 220 -1.70 7.74 2.83
CA ALA A 220 -2.32 6.44 2.63
C ALA A 220 -2.99 5.91 3.92
N ARG A 221 -4.30 5.65 3.85
CA ARG A 221 -5.07 5.03 4.96
C ARG A 221 -5.89 3.84 4.49
N GLY A 222 -6.10 2.86 5.37
CA GLY A 222 -6.77 1.61 5.04
C GLY A 222 -8.31 1.64 5.08
N SER A 223 -8.92 2.75 5.48
CA SER A 223 -10.36 2.88 5.73
C SER A 223 -11.01 4.01 4.92
N ASN A 224 -12.36 4.08 4.96
CA ASN A 224 -13.26 5.00 4.24
C ASN A 224 -12.58 6.19 3.51
N HIS A 225 -12.25 5.98 2.23
CA HIS A 225 -11.66 7.01 1.36
C HIS A 225 -12.66 8.05 0.84
N ALA A 226 -13.96 7.76 0.93
CA ALA A 226 -15.00 8.66 0.44
C ALA A 226 -15.24 9.83 1.40
N GLN A 227 -15.05 9.64 2.71
CA GLN A 227 -15.14 10.71 3.70
C GLN A 227 -13.84 11.51 3.76
N ILE A 228 -13.95 12.84 3.77
CA ILE A 228 -12.83 13.78 3.88
C ILE A 228 -12.61 14.13 5.35
N SER A 229 -11.44 13.77 5.88
CA SER A 229 -11.02 14.12 7.23
C SER A 229 -10.58 15.59 7.33
N GLU A 230 -10.30 16.08 8.55
CA GLU A 230 -9.74 17.43 8.70
C GLU A 230 -8.31 17.53 8.17
N GLU A 231 -7.51 16.47 8.35
CA GLU A 231 -6.15 16.37 7.79
C GLU A 231 -6.22 16.35 6.25
N ASP A 232 -7.15 15.58 5.66
CA ASP A 232 -7.35 15.53 4.21
C ASP A 232 -7.73 16.91 3.66
N MET A 233 -8.60 17.64 4.37
CA MET A 233 -9.04 18.97 3.97
C MET A 233 -7.92 20.01 4.06
N ALA A 234 -7.07 19.93 5.09
CA ALA A 234 -5.89 20.77 5.19
C ALA A 234 -4.87 20.46 4.07
N LEU A 235 -4.69 19.18 3.71
CA LEU A 235 -3.85 18.78 2.57
C LEU A 235 -4.40 19.32 1.24
N LEU A 236 -5.70 19.18 0.99
CA LEU A 236 -6.36 19.75 -0.19
C LEU A 236 -6.19 21.27 -0.25
N ALA A 237 -6.36 21.96 0.88
CA ALA A 237 -6.14 23.39 0.98
C ALA A 237 -4.70 23.77 0.67
N ALA A 238 -3.72 23.03 1.19
CA ALA A 238 -2.32 23.28 0.91
C ALA A 238 -1.99 23.09 -0.58
N PHE A 239 -2.48 22.01 -1.20
CA PHE A 239 -2.33 21.77 -2.64
C PHE A 239 -2.91 22.89 -3.49
N LYS A 240 -4.19 23.24 -3.27
CA LYS A 240 -4.91 24.22 -4.10
C LYS A 240 -4.38 25.64 -3.97
N ASN A 241 -3.71 25.95 -2.86
CA ASN A 241 -3.13 27.27 -2.60
C ASN A 241 -1.59 27.28 -2.75
N ASN A 242 -1.01 26.20 -3.29
CA ASN A 242 0.42 26.05 -3.49
C ASN A 242 1.25 26.32 -2.22
N ILE A 243 0.72 25.90 -1.07
CA ILE A 243 1.44 25.98 0.21
C ILE A 243 2.22 24.68 0.35
N GLN A 244 3.54 24.77 0.47
CA GLN A 244 4.39 23.61 0.60
C GLN A 244 4.06 22.82 1.86
N VAL A 245 3.86 21.50 1.73
CA VAL A 245 3.64 20.56 2.83
C VAL A 245 4.92 19.79 3.15
N ASP A 246 5.19 19.60 4.44
CA ASP A 246 6.24 18.69 4.90
C ASP A 246 5.79 17.23 4.70
N TRP A 247 6.05 16.70 3.50
CA TRP A 247 5.66 15.35 3.11
C TRP A 247 6.41 14.26 3.87
N VAL A 248 7.62 14.55 4.33
CA VAL A 248 8.36 13.62 5.19
C VAL A 248 7.63 13.48 6.53
N TYR A 249 7.21 14.61 7.13
CA TYR A 249 6.38 14.57 8.34
C TYR A 249 5.08 13.78 8.15
N VAL A 250 4.36 13.98 7.04
CA VAL A 250 3.10 13.25 6.76
C VAL A 250 3.33 11.73 6.70
N VAL A 251 4.35 11.30 5.96
CA VAL A 251 4.67 9.86 5.84
C VAL A 251 5.10 9.28 7.19
N GLU A 252 5.96 9.97 7.94
CA GLU A 252 6.42 9.53 9.27
C GLU A 252 5.25 9.43 10.27
N ASP A 253 4.36 10.41 10.28
CA ASP A 253 3.20 10.45 11.18
C ASP A 253 2.26 9.27 10.91
N ILE A 254 2.00 8.96 9.63
CA ILE A 254 1.18 7.82 9.22
C ILE A 254 1.86 6.49 9.57
N MET A 255 3.16 6.38 9.36
CA MET A 255 3.90 5.17 9.74
C MET A 255 3.82 4.91 11.24
N LEU A 256 3.98 5.96 12.06
CA LEU A 256 3.85 5.86 13.52
C LEU A 256 2.42 5.58 13.98
N LYS A 257 1.42 6.23 13.38
CA LYS A 257 -0.01 5.92 13.63
C LYS A 257 -0.30 4.44 13.38
N THR A 258 0.23 3.89 12.28
CA THR A 258 0.07 2.48 11.92
C THR A 258 0.75 1.52 12.90
N ARG A 259 1.91 1.91 13.44
CA ARG A 259 2.57 1.13 14.50
C ARG A 259 1.77 1.11 15.81
N ARG A 260 1.08 2.20 16.14
CA ARG A 260 0.32 2.36 17.39
C ARG A 260 -1.06 1.72 17.35
N LEU A 261 -1.72 1.72 16.18
CA LEU A 261 -3.11 1.28 16.03
C LEU A 261 -3.18 -0.09 15.34
N MET A 262 -3.85 -1.05 15.98
CA MET A 262 -3.98 -2.42 15.45
C MET A 262 -4.80 -2.48 14.17
N ASP A 263 -5.90 -1.72 14.09
CA ASP A 263 -6.84 -1.75 12.96
C ASP A 263 -6.32 -1.06 11.69
N CYS A 264 -5.16 -0.40 11.75
CA CYS A 264 -4.56 0.28 10.61
C CYS A 264 -3.79 -0.71 9.73
N LYS A 265 -4.03 -0.70 8.43
CA LYS A 265 -3.23 -1.46 7.46
C LYS A 265 -1.85 -0.81 7.29
N CYS A 266 -0.79 -1.58 7.05
CA CYS A 266 0.57 -1.13 6.76
C CYS A 266 0.67 -0.38 5.41
N PRO A 267 0.87 0.96 5.40
CA PRO A 267 1.04 1.69 4.16
C PRO A 267 2.48 1.62 3.63
N TYR A 268 2.69 2.15 2.42
CA TYR A 268 4.00 2.41 1.82
C TYR A 268 4.88 1.17 1.55
N ALA A 269 4.28 0.01 1.30
CA ALA A 269 5.00 -1.25 1.08
C ALA A 269 6.10 -1.17 0.00
N VAL A 270 5.83 -0.50 -1.12
CA VAL A 270 6.80 -0.30 -2.22
C VAL A 270 7.95 0.61 -1.78
N PHE A 271 7.66 1.71 -1.08
CA PHE A 271 8.69 2.62 -0.57
C PHE A 271 9.59 1.89 0.44
N ILE A 272 9.00 1.22 1.42
CA ILE A 272 9.74 0.43 2.43
C ILE A 272 10.59 -0.63 1.76
N SER A 273 10.05 -1.37 0.79
CA SER A 273 10.81 -2.41 0.07
C SER A 273 12.01 -1.83 -0.68
N LYS A 274 11.88 -0.64 -1.28
CA LYS A 274 13.03 0.07 -1.89
C LYS A 274 14.03 0.56 -0.85
N VAL A 275 13.59 0.94 0.36
CA VAL A 275 14.48 1.25 1.49
C VAL A 275 15.27 0.01 1.90
N LEU A 276 14.62 -1.16 2.02
CA LEU A 276 15.31 -2.41 2.36
C LEU A 276 16.38 -2.78 1.31
N VAL A 277 16.08 -2.59 0.03
CA VAL A 277 17.08 -2.74 -1.06
C VAL A 277 18.24 -1.76 -0.89
N PHE A 278 17.95 -0.49 -0.58
CA PHE A 278 18.98 0.54 -0.37
C PHE A 278 19.94 0.20 0.77
N TYR A 279 19.41 -0.39 1.86
CA TYR A 279 20.18 -0.87 3.00
C TYR A 279 20.80 -2.26 2.81
N LYS A 280 20.65 -2.86 1.62
CA LYS A 280 21.16 -4.20 1.27
C LYS A 280 20.65 -5.31 2.20
N VAL A 281 19.42 -5.17 2.69
CA VAL A 281 18.77 -6.24 3.44
C VAL A 281 18.62 -7.47 2.54
N PRO A 282 18.99 -8.69 2.96
CA PRO A 282 18.84 -9.89 2.14
C PRO A 282 17.36 -10.17 1.80
N LEU A 283 17.02 -10.23 0.51
CA LEU A 283 15.65 -10.46 0.02
C LEU A 283 15.47 -11.85 -0.64
N THR A 284 16.53 -12.64 -0.72
CA THR A 284 16.50 -13.98 -1.32
C THR A 284 15.60 -14.90 -0.51
N GLY A 285 14.70 -15.62 -1.18
CA GLY A 285 13.76 -16.56 -0.55
C GLY A 285 12.52 -15.90 0.06
N GLU A 286 12.40 -14.57 0.00
CA GLU A 286 11.26 -13.84 0.57
C GLU A 286 10.05 -13.82 -0.36
N ALA A 287 8.85 -13.94 0.22
CA ALA A 287 7.61 -13.74 -0.51
C ALA A 287 7.55 -12.31 -1.06
N ARG A 288 7.18 -12.19 -2.35
CA ARG A 288 7.16 -10.90 -3.06
C ARG A 288 5.91 -10.74 -3.88
N GLU A 289 5.43 -9.51 -3.91
CA GLU A 289 4.32 -9.07 -4.75
C GLU A 289 4.80 -7.95 -5.68
N VAL A 290 4.04 -7.67 -6.74
CA VAL A 290 4.39 -6.66 -7.75
C VAL A 290 3.21 -5.73 -7.98
N THR A 291 3.48 -4.43 -8.11
CA THR A 291 2.48 -3.48 -8.61
C THR A 291 2.12 -3.81 -10.06
N ARG A 292 0.90 -4.29 -10.27
CA ARG A 292 0.28 -4.57 -11.59
C ARG A 292 -0.66 -3.43 -12.02
N ASP A 293 -1.12 -3.42 -13.26
CA ASP A 293 -2.05 -2.42 -13.82
C ASP A 293 -3.31 -2.15 -12.98
N VAL A 294 -3.80 -3.14 -12.21
CA VAL A 294 -4.93 -2.96 -11.28
C VAL A 294 -4.66 -2.00 -10.11
N HIS A 295 -3.38 -1.71 -9.86
CA HIS A 295 -2.91 -0.76 -8.87
C HIS A 295 -2.84 0.66 -9.45
N ASP A 296 -2.94 0.81 -10.77
CA ASP A 296 -2.84 2.10 -11.41
C ASP A 296 -4.11 2.92 -11.19
N ILE A 297 -3.94 4.21 -10.92
CA ILE A 297 -5.02 5.18 -10.94
C ILE A 297 -5.28 5.55 -12.40
N LYS A 298 -6.01 4.66 -13.10
CA LYS A 298 -6.42 4.76 -14.51
C LYS A 298 -7.92 4.51 -14.66
N ASP A 299 -8.38 4.11 -15.85
CA ASP A 299 -9.78 3.91 -16.21
C ASP A 299 -10.59 3.10 -15.19
N ARG A 300 -10.04 1.99 -14.68
CA ARG A 300 -10.72 1.17 -13.66
C ARG A 300 -10.98 1.95 -12.38
N ALA A 301 -10.00 2.72 -11.90
CA ALA A 301 -10.15 3.53 -10.69
C ALA A 301 -11.20 4.63 -10.89
N LEU A 302 -11.20 5.30 -12.04
CA LEU A 302 -12.17 6.34 -12.37
C LEU A 302 -13.59 5.77 -12.50
N LYS A 303 -13.76 4.58 -13.09
CA LYS A 303 -15.03 3.85 -13.13
C LYS A 303 -15.54 3.51 -11.73
N MET A 304 -14.67 3.03 -10.82
CA MET A 304 -15.04 2.79 -9.42
C MET A 304 -15.46 4.07 -8.68
N MET A 305 -14.94 5.23 -9.10
CA MET A 305 -15.39 6.55 -8.63
C MET A 305 -16.71 7.02 -9.27
N LYS A 306 -17.34 6.22 -10.14
CA LYS A 306 -18.52 6.62 -10.94
C LYS A 306 -18.23 7.85 -11.82
N LEU A 307 -17.04 7.91 -12.41
CA LEU A 307 -16.68 8.89 -13.42
C LEU A 307 -16.81 8.28 -14.82
N VAL A 308 -17.35 9.05 -15.75
CA VAL A 308 -17.57 8.66 -17.15
C VAL A 308 -16.84 9.65 -18.04
N LYS A 309 -16.23 9.13 -19.12
CA LYS A 309 -15.54 9.95 -20.12
C LYS A 309 -16.53 10.35 -21.20
N THR A 310 -16.59 11.65 -21.49
CA THR A 310 -17.37 12.28 -22.58
C THR A 310 -16.43 13.03 -23.51
N ASP A 311 -16.93 13.54 -24.63
CA ASP A 311 -16.15 14.38 -25.56
C ASP A 311 -15.63 15.67 -24.90
N ALA A 312 -16.33 16.16 -23.87
CA ALA A 312 -15.94 17.31 -23.07
C ALA A 312 -14.98 16.97 -21.91
N GLY A 313 -14.62 15.70 -21.74
CA GLY A 313 -13.76 15.21 -20.66
C GLY A 313 -14.49 14.33 -19.64
N TRP A 314 -13.93 14.21 -18.44
CA TRP A 314 -14.47 13.35 -17.38
C TRP A 314 -15.55 14.06 -16.57
N ILE A 315 -16.71 13.42 -16.42
CA ILE A 315 -17.84 13.90 -15.60
C ILE A 315 -18.32 12.83 -14.62
N ALA A 316 -19.05 13.22 -13.57
CA ALA A 316 -19.66 12.24 -12.68
C ALA A 316 -20.87 11.58 -13.36
N LYS A 317 -21.06 10.27 -13.14
CA LYS A 317 -22.14 9.48 -13.78
C LYS A 317 -23.53 10.07 -13.54
N GLU A 318 -23.75 10.71 -12.39
CA GLU A 318 -25.02 11.35 -12.04
C GLU A 318 -25.27 12.67 -12.78
N ASP A 319 -24.23 13.27 -13.35
CA ASP A 319 -24.30 14.54 -14.10
C ASP A 319 -24.37 14.30 -15.62
N VAL A 320 -24.35 13.06 -16.09
CA VAL A 320 -24.47 12.72 -17.52
C VAL A 320 -25.88 13.13 -17.99
N PRO A 321 -26.01 14.02 -18.99
CA PRO A 321 -27.31 14.40 -19.52
C PRO A 321 -28.05 13.18 -20.07
N THR A 322 -29.32 13.00 -19.70
CA THR A 322 -30.15 11.83 -20.06
C THR A 322 -30.22 11.54 -21.58
N ALA A 323 -29.90 12.53 -22.42
CA ALA A 323 -29.89 12.42 -23.88
C ALA A 323 -28.71 11.60 -24.46
N GLU A 324 -27.63 11.36 -23.70
CA GLU A 324 -26.47 10.57 -24.16
C GLU A 324 -26.51 9.10 -23.68
N THR A 325 -27.68 8.62 -23.26
CA THR A 325 -27.87 7.22 -22.87
C THR A 325 -27.90 6.29 -24.09
N THR A 326 -26.78 6.11 -24.78
CA THR A 326 -26.50 4.79 -25.34
C THR A 326 -26.21 3.89 -24.15
N GLU A 327 -27.23 3.14 -23.70
CA GLU A 327 -27.03 2.01 -22.80
C GLU A 327 -25.86 1.19 -23.32
N PRO A 328 -24.75 1.04 -22.58
CA PRO A 328 -23.89 -0.10 -22.82
C PRO A 328 -24.71 -1.30 -22.39
N SER A 329 -25.07 -2.12 -23.37
CA SER A 329 -25.62 -3.45 -23.19
C SER A 329 -24.92 -4.11 -22.01
N GLN A 330 -25.70 -4.59 -21.04
CA GLN A 330 -25.18 -5.56 -20.08
C GLN A 330 -24.43 -6.63 -20.88
N PRO A 331 -23.16 -6.95 -20.57
CA PRO A 331 -22.69 -8.28 -20.90
C PRO A 331 -23.58 -9.20 -20.07
N GLU A 332 -24.37 -10.02 -20.77
CA GLU A 332 -24.92 -11.24 -20.21
C GLU A 332 -23.82 -11.94 -19.41
N VAL A 333 -24.21 -12.49 -18.25
CA VAL A 333 -23.37 -13.39 -17.46
C VAL A 333 -23.06 -14.59 -18.35
N GLN A 334 -21.97 -14.50 -19.11
CA GLN A 334 -21.32 -15.67 -19.66
C GLN A 334 -20.53 -16.28 -18.51
N THR A 335 -21.08 -17.39 -18.04
CA THR A 335 -20.37 -18.37 -17.23
C THR A 335 -19.22 -18.86 -18.09
N GLU A 336 -18.04 -18.26 -17.94
CA GLU A 336 -16.83 -18.84 -18.52
C GLU A 336 -16.41 -20.01 -17.63
N GLU A 337 -16.43 -21.18 -18.25
CA GLU A 337 -16.07 -22.48 -17.71
C GLU A 337 -14.65 -22.46 -17.12
N GLU A 338 -14.52 -23.08 -15.95
CA GLU A 338 -13.25 -23.51 -15.39
C GLU A 338 -12.61 -24.56 -16.31
N GLU A 339 -11.47 -24.23 -16.91
CA GLU A 339 -10.45 -25.19 -17.33
C GLU A 339 -9.10 -24.67 -16.81
N GLY A 340 -8.34 -25.34 -15.95
CA GLY A 340 -8.49 -26.67 -15.38
C GLY A 340 -7.92 -26.74 -13.97
N ALA A 341 -8.49 -27.66 -13.19
CA ALA A 341 -8.01 -28.03 -11.88
C ALA A 341 -6.60 -28.64 -11.98
N GLU A 342 -5.59 -27.90 -11.53
CA GLU A 342 -4.34 -28.50 -11.08
C GLU A 342 -4.63 -29.07 -9.68
N GLU A 343 -4.52 -30.39 -9.51
CA GLU A 343 -4.73 -31.06 -8.22
C GLU A 343 -3.97 -30.32 -7.11
N PRO A 344 -4.63 -29.97 -5.98
CA PRO A 344 -3.97 -29.25 -4.91
C PRO A 344 -2.86 -30.14 -4.35
N LYS A 345 -1.61 -29.65 -4.43
CA LYS A 345 -0.49 -30.27 -3.73
C LYS A 345 -0.88 -30.43 -2.26
N PRO A 346 -0.71 -31.62 -1.65
CA PRO A 346 -1.06 -31.81 -0.26
C PRO A 346 -0.26 -30.82 0.58
N LEU A 347 -0.99 -30.01 1.36
CA LEU A 347 -0.41 -29.08 2.32
C LEU A 347 0.56 -29.83 3.23
N SER A 348 1.73 -29.27 3.46
CA SER A 348 2.71 -29.81 4.38
C SER A 348 2.14 -29.86 5.81
N THR A 349 2.69 -30.73 6.65
CA THR A 349 2.33 -30.82 8.08
C THR A 349 2.51 -29.49 8.82
N PHE A 350 3.42 -28.63 8.35
CA PHE A 350 3.57 -27.26 8.86
C PHE A 350 2.38 -26.38 8.48
N GLU A 351 1.97 -26.37 7.22
CA GLU A 351 0.84 -25.58 6.74
C GLU A 351 -0.49 -26.00 7.40
N LEU A 352 -0.71 -27.30 7.63
CA LEU A 352 -1.86 -27.80 8.39
C LEU A 352 -1.82 -27.37 9.87
N SER A 353 -0.64 -27.33 10.48
CA SER A 353 -0.48 -26.81 11.84
C SER A 353 -0.70 -25.30 11.93
N VAL A 354 -0.34 -24.55 10.89
CA VAL A 354 -0.58 -23.10 10.81
C VAL A 354 -2.07 -22.83 10.61
N LEU A 355 -2.75 -23.56 9.73
CA LEU A 355 -4.19 -23.43 9.52
C LEU A 355 -4.99 -23.78 10.78
N ALA A 356 -4.64 -24.85 11.50
CA ALA A 356 -5.28 -25.19 12.76
C ALA A 356 -5.10 -24.10 13.84
N LYS A 357 -3.93 -23.44 13.88
CA LYS A 357 -3.69 -22.29 14.77
C LYS A 357 -4.46 -21.05 14.33
N LEU A 358 -4.60 -20.82 13.02
CA LEU A 358 -5.36 -19.70 12.47
C LEU A 358 -6.86 -19.85 12.76
N ASP A 359 -7.41 -21.06 12.71
CA ASP A 359 -8.79 -21.32 13.09
C ASP A 359 -9.00 -21.13 14.60
N ASP A 360 -8.06 -21.57 15.45
CA ASP A 360 -8.14 -21.35 16.91
C ASP A 360 -8.03 -19.87 17.29
N ILE A 361 -7.17 -19.10 16.61
CA ILE A 361 -7.06 -17.65 16.78
C ILE A 361 -8.34 -16.95 16.31
N ARG A 362 -8.91 -17.36 15.16
CA ARG A 362 -10.16 -16.80 14.64
C ARG A 362 -11.32 -17.03 15.61
N GLU A 363 -11.42 -18.23 16.18
CA GLU A 363 -12.50 -18.53 17.13
C GLU A 363 -12.29 -17.84 18.48
N THR A 364 -11.05 -17.57 18.86
CA THR A 364 -10.74 -16.75 20.05
C THR A 364 -11.12 -15.29 19.84
N GLN A 365 -10.73 -14.69 18.71
CA GLN A 365 -11.14 -13.32 18.37
C GLN A 365 -12.67 -13.18 18.24
N ARG A 366 -13.34 -14.21 17.71
CA ARG A 366 -14.81 -14.23 17.62
C ARG A 366 -15.46 -14.25 19.01
N ARG A 367 -14.91 -15.01 19.97
CA ARG A 367 -15.37 -15.03 21.37
C ARG A 367 -15.16 -13.69 22.05
N ASP A 368 -13.96 -13.12 21.95
CA ASP A 368 -13.63 -11.84 22.58
C ASP A 368 -14.50 -10.69 22.03
N TYR A 369 -14.78 -10.71 20.73
CA TYR A 369 -15.71 -9.76 20.12
C TYR A 369 -17.15 -9.91 20.63
N GLN A 370 -17.62 -11.15 20.82
CA GLN A 370 -18.94 -11.42 21.37
C GLN A 370 -19.06 -11.00 22.84
N GLU A 371 -18.01 -11.21 23.64
CA GLU A 371 -17.96 -10.77 25.05
C GLU A 371 -17.93 -9.24 25.16
N LEU A 372 -17.12 -8.56 24.34
CA LEU A 372 -17.08 -7.09 24.31
C LEU A 372 -18.44 -6.51 23.88
N LYS A 373 -19.09 -7.12 22.89
CA LYS A 373 -20.43 -6.74 22.44
C LYS A 373 -21.46 -6.91 23.56
N ALA A 374 -21.44 -8.03 24.27
CA ALA A 374 -22.35 -8.27 25.40
C ALA A 374 -22.10 -7.29 26.56
N CYS A 375 -20.84 -6.95 26.85
CA CYS A 375 -20.49 -5.91 27.82
C CYS A 375 -21.06 -4.55 27.42
N PHE A 376 -20.96 -4.18 26.14
CA PHE A 376 -21.48 -2.91 25.64
C PHE A 376 -23.01 -2.86 25.70
N GLU A 377 -23.69 -3.94 25.31
CA GLU A 377 -25.15 -4.06 25.41
C GLU A 377 -25.62 -3.98 26.87
N SER A 378 -24.93 -4.65 27.79
CA SER A 378 -25.22 -4.56 29.24
C SER A 378 -25.02 -3.15 29.80
N ILE A 379 -24.00 -2.42 29.36
CA ILE A 379 -23.80 -1.02 29.75
C ILE A 379 -24.92 -0.14 29.19
N SER A 380 -25.34 -0.36 27.95
CA SER A 380 -26.46 0.36 27.32
C SER A 380 -27.75 0.15 28.10
N GLU A 381 -28.10 -1.10 28.42
CA GLU A 381 -29.30 -1.44 29.19
C GLU A 381 -29.28 -0.83 30.60
N ARG A 382 -28.11 -0.80 31.26
CA ARG A 382 -27.96 -0.13 32.56
C ARG A 382 -28.11 1.38 32.46
N LEU A 383 -27.69 1.98 31.35
CA LEU A 383 -27.84 3.42 31.09
C LEU A 383 -29.31 3.78 30.87
N ASP A 384 -30.04 2.96 30.12
CA ASP A 384 -31.48 3.14 29.87
C ASP A 384 -32.32 2.91 31.14
N ALA A 385 -31.91 1.98 32.02
CA ALA A 385 -32.57 1.72 33.30
C ALA A 385 -32.38 2.84 34.35
N MET A 386 -31.43 3.75 34.16
CA MET A 386 -31.18 4.86 35.10
C MET A 386 -32.17 6.02 34.99
N ASN A 387 -33.15 5.97 34.06
CA ASN A 387 -34.26 6.91 33.86
C ASN A 387 -33.96 8.35 34.33
N ILE A 388 -32.90 8.93 33.78
CA ILE A 388 -32.45 10.29 34.12
C ILE A 388 -33.45 11.25 33.47
N PRO A 389 -34.20 12.06 34.24
CA PRO A 389 -35.18 12.97 33.66
C PRO A 389 -34.46 14.05 32.86
N TYR A 390 -35.00 14.35 31.67
CA TYR A 390 -34.47 15.39 30.80
C TYR A 390 -34.61 16.77 31.47
N PRO A 391 -33.74 17.75 31.13
CA PRO A 391 -33.60 19.02 31.85
C PRO A 391 -34.74 20.04 31.59
N GLU A 392 -35.99 19.58 31.41
CA GLU A 392 -37.16 20.44 31.23
C GLU A 392 -38.18 20.35 32.38
N GLU A 393 -37.91 19.58 33.44
CA GLU A 393 -38.75 19.50 34.65
C GLU A 393 -38.02 19.88 35.96
N LEU A 394 -37.19 20.92 35.93
CA LEU A 394 -36.64 21.57 37.14
C LEU A 394 -36.87 23.09 37.15
#